data_AF-A0A975BRE7-F1
#
_entry.id   AF-A0A975BRE7-F1
#
_cell.length_a   1.000
_cell.length_b   1.000
_cell.length_c   1.000
_cell.angle_alpha   90.00
_cell.angle_beta   90.00
_cell.angle_gamma   90.00
#
_symmetry.space_group_name_H-M   'P 1'
#
loop_
_entity.id
_entity.type
_entity.pdbx_description
1 polymer ?
#
loop_
_entity_poly.entity_id
_entity_poly.type
_entity_poly.pdbx_seq_one_letter_code
_entity_poly.pdbx_strand_id
1 'polypeptide(L)'
;MIRKIFSKILGKSEKFKKKESDDVVAFARTIEKVMDETCLTIFKRYNEILLAESNVYIVPAVWGALKDGDLTATQKEIHSSIFPVITKILESLYQENMSDSQRFAIGYLVRGLFISKIIYMIEFYKNLSGIQVELGEHASGLEDIETWGHA
;
A
#
# COMPACT_ATOMS: atom_id res chain seq x y z
N MET A 1 53.40 24.49 5.03
CA MET A 1 52.80 24.27 3.69
C MET A 1 52.08 22.91 3.56
N ILE A 2 51.75 22.19 4.66
CA ILE A 2 51.18 20.82 4.60
C ILE A 2 49.68 20.76 4.97
N ARG A 3 49.11 21.83 5.57
CA ARG A 3 47.69 21.87 5.98
C ARG A 3 46.68 22.14 4.86
N LYS A 4 47.10 22.49 3.64
CA LYS A 4 46.19 22.77 2.50
C LYS A 4 45.89 21.58 1.59
N ILE A 5 46.55 20.43 1.80
CA ILE A 5 46.37 19.25 0.94
C ILE A 5 45.28 18.31 1.50
N PHE A 6 45.02 18.32 2.82
CA PHE A 6 44.04 17.42 3.45
C PHE A 6 42.57 17.88 3.39
N SER A 7 42.28 19.16 3.09
CA SER A 7 40.88 19.63 2.99
C SER A 7 40.19 19.28 1.66
N LYS A 8 40.95 18.86 0.64
CA LYS A 8 40.41 18.56 -0.70
C LYS A 8 39.93 17.11 -0.86
N ILE A 9 40.28 16.23 0.09
CA ILE A 9 39.93 14.80 0.05
C ILE A 9 38.68 14.50 0.93
N LEU A 10 38.40 15.29 1.97
CA LEU A 10 37.21 15.10 2.83
C LEU A 10 35.89 15.61 2.21
N GLY A 11 35.92 16.63 1.34
CA GLY A 11 34.72 17.22 0.73
C GLY A 11 34.05 16.39 -0.39
N LYS A 12 34.62 15.23 -0.75
CA LYS A 12 34.03 14.31 -1.75
C LYS A 12 33.02 13.34 -1.13
N SER A 13 33.10 13.09 0.18
CA SER A 13 32.26 12.09 0.87
C SER A 13 30.82 12.55 1.07
N GLU A 14 30.58 13.83 1.37
CA GLU A 14 29.22 14.37 1.57
C GLU A 14 28.41 14.45 0.27
N LYS A 15 29.05 14.82 -0.84
CA LYS A 15 28.37 14.85 -2.16
C LYS A 15 27.97 13.45 -2.64
N PHE A 16 28.77 12.43 -2.32
CA PHE A 16 28.45 11.04 -2.65
C PHE A 16 27.30 10.50 -1.79
N LYS A 17 27.34 10.72 -0.46
CA LYS A 17 26.25 10.30 0.45
C LYS A 17 24.91 10.97 0.12
N LYS A 18 24.93 12.25 -0.26
CA LYS A 18 23.71 12.98 -0.64
C LYS A 18 23.08 12.40 -1.91
N LYS A 19 23.90 12.08 -2.92
CA LYS A 19 23.44 11.51 -4.19
C LYS A 19 22.83 10.12 -4.02
N GLU A 20 23.42 9.27 -3.18
CA GLU A 20 22.90 7.92 -2.87
C GLU A 20 21.60 7.98 -2.08
N SER A 21 21.50 8.88 -1.09
CA SER A 21 20.25 9.12 -0.34
C SER A 21 19.12 9.65 -1.22
N ASP A 22 19.42 10.57 -2.15
CA ASP A 22 18.43 11.13 -3.07
C ASP A 22 17.89 10.04 -4.03
N ASP A 23 18.72 9.06 -4.40
CA ASP A 23 18.37 7.95 -5.29
C ASP A 23 17.43 6.95 -4.60
N VAL A 24 17.70 6.60 -3.34
CA VAL A 24 16.82 5.73 -2.53
C VAL A 24 15.44 6.36 -2.34
N VAL A 25 15.37 7.67 -2.07
CA VAL A 25 14.10 8.39 -1.92
C VAL A 25 13.34 8.47 -3.24
N ALA A 26 14.03 8.73 -4.36
CA ALA A 26 13.41 8.75 -5.68
C ALA A 26 12.82 7.39 -6.07
N PHE A 27 13.54 6.31 -5.75
CA PHE A 27 13.08 4.94 -5.95
C PHE A 27 11.83 4.63 -5.12
N ALA A 28 11.85 4.94 -3.82
CA ALA A 28 10.70 4.75 -2.93
C ALA A 28 9.45 5.49 -3.43
N ARG A 29 9.60 6.76 -3.84
CA ARG A 29 8.52 7.57 -4.42
C ARG A 29 7.95 6.99 -5.72
N THR A 30 8.80 6.34 -6.51
CA THR A 30 8.36 5.69 -7.74
C THR A 30 7.47 4.49 -7.44
N ILE A 31 7.86 3.66 -6.47
CA ILE A 31 7.04 2.54 -6.00
C ILE A 31 5.72 3.05 -5.42
N GLU A 32 5.78 4.05 -4.54
CA GLU A 32 4.60 4.65 -3.92
C GLU A 32 3.61 5.16 -4.96
N LYS A 33 4.09 5.94 -5.93
CA LYS A 33 3.26 6.47 -7.03
C LYS A 33 2.57 5.36 -7.81
N VAL A 34 3.30 4.31 -8.18
CA VAL A 34 2.74 3.18 -8.93
C VAL A 34 1.66 2.47 -8.11
N MET A 35 1.89 2.28 -6.81
CA MET A 35 0.89 1.69 -5.90
C MET A 35 -0.36 2.56 -5.80
N ASP A 36 -0.19 3.87 -5.62
CA ASP A 36 -1.28 4.83 -5.46
C ASP A 36 -2.14 4.92 -6.71
N GLU A 37 -1.52 5.05 -7.89
CA GLU A 37 -2.21 5.09 -9.17
C GLU A 37 -2.99 3.80 -9.42
N THR A 38 -2.41 2.65 -9.06
CA THR A 38 -3.07 1.35 -9.19
C THR A 38 -4.27 1.25 -8.25
N CYS A 39 -4.10 1.58 -6.97
CA CYS A 39 -5.19 1.55 -5.98
C CYS A 39 -6.33 2.49 -6.37
N LEU A 40 -6.00 3.72 -6.81
CA LEU A 40 -6.97 4.71 -7.25
C LEU A 40 -7.74 4.23 -8.48
N THR A 41 -7.05 3.61 -9.44
CA THR A 41 -7.68 3.07 -10.66
C THR A 41 -8.67 1.96 -10.31
N ILE A 42 -8.29 1.05 -9.42
CA ILE A 42 -9.15 -0.04 -8.95
C ILE A 42 -10.35 0.50 -8.21
N PHE A 43 -10.12 1.41 -7.26
CA PHE A 43 -11.20 2.01 -6.51
C PHE A 43 -12.18 2.72 -7.43
N LYS A 44 -11.72 3.57 -8.35
CA LYS A 44 -12.59 4.26 -9.31
C LYS A 44 -13.41 3.31 -10.19
N ARG A 45 -12.82 2.19 -10.61
CA ARG A 45 -13.49 1.24 -11.50
C ARG A 45 -14.55 0.41 -10.76
N TYR A 46 -14.29 0.03 -9.52
CA TYR A 46 -15.13 -0.91 -8.77
C TYR A 46 -15.79 -0.27 -7.54
N ASN A 47 -15.87 1.06 -7.47
CA ASN A 47 -16.34 1.78 -6.28
C ASN A 47 -17.72 1.32 -5.80
N GLU A 48 -18.68 1.13 -6.71
CA GLU A 48 -20.04 0.70 -6.35
C GLU A 48 -20.03 -0.61 -5.57
N ILE A 49 -19.28 -1.61 -6.06
CA ILE A 49 -19.13 -2.91 -5.41
C ILE A 49 -18.33 -2.77 -4.13
N LEU A 50 -17.18 -2.08 -4.19
CA LEU A 50 -16.29 -1.93 -3.03
C LEU A 50 -16.91 -1.14 -1.88
N LEU A 51 -17.83 -0.22 -2.16
CA LEU A 51 -18.57 0.54 -1.16
C LEU A 51 -19.76 -0.25 -0.60
N ALA A 52 -20.38 -1.13 -1.38
CA ALA A 52 -21.47 -1.99 -0.93
C ALA A 52 -20.98 -3.18 -0.08
N GLU A 53 -19.77 -3.65 -0.33
CA GLU A 53 -19.17 -4.79 0.36
C GLU A 53 -18.50 -4.42 1.70
N SER A 54 -18.27 -5.45 2.52
CA SER A 54 -17.40 -5.32 3.71
C SER A 54 -15.94 -5.14 3.31
N ASN A 55 -15.15 -4.42 4.11
CA ASN A 55 -13.73 -4.15 3.83
C ASN A 55 -12.90 -5.43 3.67
N VAL A 56 -13.33 -6.54 4.26
CA VAL A 56 -12.65 -7.84 4.12
C VAL A 56 -12.73 -8.40 2.68
N TYR A 57 -13.67 -7.91 1.86
CA TYR A 57 -13.87 -8.35 0.48
C TYR A 57 -12.64 -8.15 -0.41
N ILE A 58 -11.84 -7.11 -0.16
CA ILE A 58 -10.65 -6.80 -0.97
C ILE A 58 -9.49 -7.75 -0.70
N VAL A 59 -9.45 -8.36 0.49
CA VAL A 59 -8.36 -9.26 0.91
C VAL A 59 -8.15 -10.40 -0.10
N PRO A 60 -9.16 -11.26 -0.40
CA PRO A 60 -8.99 -12.34 -1.36
C PRO A 60 -8.71 -11.84 -2.79
N ALA A 61 -9.17 -10.64 -3.17
CA ALA A 61 -8.85 -10.05 -4.48
C ALA A 61 -7.36 -9.70 -4.62
N VAL A 62 -6.74 -9.15 -3.56
CA VAL A 62 -5.30 -8.85 -3.57
C VAL A 62 -4.48 -10.13 -3.52
N TRP A 63 -4.88 -11.09 -2.67
CA TRP A 63 -4.19 -12.37 -2.53
C TRP A 63 -4.33 -13.28 -3.74
N GLY A 64 -5.44 -13.19 -4.48
CA GLY A 64 -5.76 -14.11 -5.57
C GLY A 64 -6.21 -15.48 -5.09
N ALA A 65 -6.60 -15.60 -3.82
CA ALA A 65 -7.02 -16.87 -3.22
C ALA A 65 -8.02 -16.64 -2.07
N LEU A 66 -8.90 -17.62 -1.89
CA LEU A 66 -9.78 -17.77 -0.73
C LEU A 66 -9.41 -19.05 0.01
N LYS A 67 -9.67 -19.08 1.32
CA LYS A 67 -9.55 -20.31 2.11
C LYS A 67 -10.62 -21.32 1.69
N ASP A 68 -11.84 -20.82 1.47
CA ASP A 68 -13.01 -21.60 1.13
C ASP A 68 -13.77 -20.91 -0.02
N GLY A 69 -14.12 -21.66 -1.06
CA GLY A 69 -14.87 -21.17 -2.22
C GLY A 69 -14.04 -20.50 -3.31
N ASP A 70 -14.74 -19.99 -4.33
CA ASP A 70 -14.14 -19.35 -5.50
C ASP A 70 -14.16 -17.83 -5.38
N LEU A 71 -13.13 -17.18 -5.92
CA LEU A 71 -13.14 -15.73 -6.11
C LEU A 71 -14.32 -15.33 -7.00
N THR A 72 -14.98 -14.23 -6.65
CA THR A 72 -15.98 -13.61 -7.52
C THR A 72 -15.33 -13.13 -8.82
N ALA A 73 -16.13 -12.88 -9.86
CA ALA A 73 -15.63 -12.33 -11.12
C ALA A 73 -14.88 -11.00 -10.89
N THR A 74 -15.46 -10.10 -10.09
CA THR A 74 -14.84 -8.83 -9.72
C THR A 74 -13.53 -9.02 -8.94
N GLN A 75 -13.47 -9.95 -7.98
CA GLN A 75 -12.23 -10.23 -7.25
C GLN A 75 -11.13 -10.76 -8.19
N LYS A 76 -11.48 -11.61 -9.17
CA LYS A 76 -10.56 -12.09 -10.20
C LYS A 76 -10.04 -10.95 -11.07
N GLU A 77 -10.91 -10.03 -11.50
CA GLU A 77 -10.52 -8.87 -12.31
C GLU A 77 -9.63 -7.89 -11.55
N ILE A 78 -9.94 -7.64 -10.27
CA ILE A 78 -9.07 -6.86 -9.37
C ILE A 78 -7.72 -7.55 -9.24
N HIS A 79 -7.70 -8.86 -8.98
CA HIS A 79 -6.46 -9.64 -8.87
C HIS A 79 -5.61 -9.54 -10.14
N SER A 80 -6.21 -9.76 -11.31
CA SER A 80 -5.53 -9.65 -12.60
C SER A 80 -4.97 -8.26 -12.87
N SER A 81 -5.57 -7.21 -12.29
CA SER A 81 -5.09 -5.83 -12.39
C SER A 81 -3.92 -5.54 -11.44
N ILE A 82 -3.99 -6.03 -10.19
CA ILE A 82 -2.99 -5.77 -9.15
C ILE A 82 -1.75 -6.65 -9.31
N PHE A 83 -1.93 -7.93 -9.63
CA PHE A 83 -0.88 -8.94 -9.57
C PHE A 83 0.36 -8.59 -10.42
N PRO A 84 0.23 -8.11 -11.67
CA PRO A 84 1.39 -7.70 -12.46
C PRO A 84 2.15 -6.54 -11.82
N VAL A 85 1.44 -5.60 -11.19
CA VAL A 85 2.03 -4.45 -10.51
C VAL A 85 2.80 -4.89 -9.26
N ILE A 86 2.20 -5.75 -8.44
CA ILE A 86 2.88 -6.34 -7.27
C ILE A 86 4.13 -7.07 -7.71
N THR A 87 4.05 -7.89 -8.76
CA THR A 87 5.20 -8.64 -9.29
C THR A 87 6.33 -7.69 -9.69
N LYS A 88 6.03 -6.63 -10.44
CA LYS A 88 7.02 -5.63 -10.86
C LYS A 88 7.65 -4.88 -9.68
N ILE A 89 6.86 -4.52 -8.67
CA ILE A 89 7.37 -3.87 -7.45
C ILE A 89 8.33 -4.82 -6.73
N LEU A 90 7.95 -6.08 -6.58
CA LEU A 90 8.75 -7.09 -5.91
C LEU A 90 10.05 -7.37 -6.66
N GLU A 91 10.01 -7.54 -7.98
CA GLU A 91 11.20 -7.66 -8.83
C GLU A 91 12.15 -6.47 -8.66
N SER A 92 11.61 -5.26 -8.47
CA SER A 92 12.43 -4.05 -8.24
C SER A 92 13.04 -4.00 -6.83
N LEU A 93 12.41 -4.64 -5.85
CA LEU A 93 12.87 -4.67 -4.45
C LEU A 93 13.80 -5.86 -4.16
N TYR A 94 13.69 -6.93 -4.93
CA TYR A 94 14.45 -8.15 -4.71
C TYR A 94 15.91 -7.98 -5.09
N GLN A 95 16.78 -8.46 -4.20
CA GLN A 95 18.23 -8.48 -4.38
C GLN A 95 18.68 -9.93 -4.66
N GLU A 96 19.82 -10.10 -5.33
CA GLU A 96 20.34 -11.42 -5.73
C GLU A 96 20.43 -12.42 -4.56
N ASN A 97 20.80 -11.95 -3.36
CA ASN A 97 21.04 -12.80 -2.19
C ASN A 97 19.88 -12.86 -1.19
N MET A 98 18.66 -12.50 -1.61
CA MET A 98 17.50 -12.51 -0.72
C MET A 98 16.92 -13.92 -0.56
N SER A 99 16.76 -14.36 0.69
CA SER A 99 16.13 -15.65 1.04
C SER A 99 14.64 -15.69 0.71
N ASP A 100 14.08 -16.89 0.52
CA ASP A 100 12.65 -17.07 0.23
C ASP A 100 11.76 -16.49 1.34
N SER A 101 12.16 -16.63 2.61
CA SER A 101 11.44 -16.04 3.74
C SER A 101 11.41 -14.51 3.68
N GLN A 102 12.51 -13.87 3.25
CA GLN A 102 12.54 -12.42 3.04
C GLN A 102 11.70 -12.00 1.83
N ARG A 103 11.78 -12.74 0.72
CA ARG A 103 10.96 -12.49 -0.48
C ARG A 103 9.48 -12.57 -0.14
N PHE A 104 9.09 -13.59 0.62
CA PHE A 104 7.73 -13.77 1.11
C PHE A 104 7.31 -12.63 2.04
N ALA A 105 8.14 -12.26 3.03
CA ALA A 105 7.83 -11.19 3.98
C ALA A 105 7.62 -9.83 3.27
N ILE A 106 8.49 -9.48 2.32
CA ILE A 106 8.32 -8.26 1.51
C ILE A 106 7.05 -8.37 0.65
N GLY A 107 6.82 -9.52 0.02
CA GLY A 107 5.60 -9.81 -0.73
C GLY A 107 4.32 -9.65 0.09
N TYR A 108 4.35 -10.11 1.35
CA TYR A 108 3.26 -9.98 2.30
C TYR A 108 3.01 -8.50 2.66
N LEU A 109 4.06 -7.75 2.95
CA LEU A 109 3.95 -6.31 3.27
C LEU A 109 3.42 -5.49 2.10
N VAL A 110 3.91 -5.72 0.88
CA VAL A 110 3.42 -5.03 -0.32
C VAL A 110 1.93 -5.29 -0.53
N ARG A 111 1.49 -6.56 -0.45
CA ARG A 111 0.05 -6.91 -0.53
C ARG A 111 -0.76 -6.26 0.59
N GLY A 112 -0.25 -6.27 1.81
CA GLY A 112 -0.87 -5.58 2.95
C GLY A 112 -1.07 -4.09 2.71
N LEU A 113 -0.09 -3.41 2.11
CA LEU A 113 -0.20 -1.99 1.76
C LEU A 113 -1.25 -1.72 0.68
N PHE A 114 -1.38 -2.59 -0.33
CA PHE A 114 -2.47 -2.50 -1.31
C PHE A 114 -3.85 -2.63 -0.63
N ILE A 115 -4.01 -3.64 0.23
CA ILE A 115 -5.23 -3.86 1.01
C ILE A 115 -5.56 -2.60 1.82
N SER A 116 -4.62 -2.11 2.62
CA SER A 116 -4.83 -0.95 3.49
C SER A 116 -5.17 0.32 2.72
N LYS A 117 -4.50 0.59 1.59
CA LYS A 117 -4.80 1.78 0.77
C LYS A 117 -6.21 1.72 0.17
N ILE A 118 -6.64 0.55 -0.32
CA ILE A 118 -7.99 0.40 -0.88
C ILE A 118 -9.05 0.51 0.23
N ILE A 119 -8.83 -0.13 1.39
CA ILE A 119 -9.73 0.01 2.55
C ILE A 119 -9.82 1.47 2.98
N TYR A 120 -8.71 2.19 3.05
CA TYR A 120 -8.72 3.61 3.38
C TYR A 120 -9.60 4.41 2.40
N MET A 121 -9.50 4.15 1.08
CA MET A 121 -10.37 4.79 0.09
C MET A 121 -11.84 4.44 0.31
N ILE A 122 -12.17 3.18 0.57
CA ILE A 122 -13.54 2.73 0.86
C ILE A 122 -14.10 3.48 2.07
N GLU A 123 -13.39 3.46 3.20
CA GLU A 123 -13.82 4.10 4.44
C GLU A 123 -13.93 5.61 4.31
N PHE A 124 -12.94 6.24 3.67
CA PHE A 124 -12.96 7.67 3.40
C PHE A 124 -14.22 8.08 2.62
N TYR A 125 -14.58 7.32 1.58
CA TYR A 125 -15.76 7.61 0.77
C TYR A 125 -17.08 7.27 1.47
N LYS A 126 -17.15 6.18 2.25
CA LYS A 126 -18.32 5.87 3.10
C LYS A 126 -18.60 7.01 4.07
N ASN A 127 -17.56 7.50 4.74
CA ASN A 127 -17.67 8.63 5.67
C ASN A 127 -18.06 9.95 4.97
N LEU A 128 -17.51 10.23 3.78
CA LEU A 128 -17.83 11.44 3.02
C LEU A 128 -19.28 11.46 2.52
N SER A 129 -19.80 10.30 2.13
CA SER A 129 -21.16 10.15 1.59
C SER A 129 -22.24 10.07 2.67
N GLY A 130 -21.86 10.08 3.95
CA GLY A 130 -22.79 9.86 5.07
C GLY A 130 -23.38 8.45 5.08
N ILE A 131 -22.79 7.52 4.34
CA ILE A 131 -23.14 6.10 4.37
C ILE A 131 -22.65 5.58 5.72
N GLN A 132 -23.52 5.64 6.73
CA GLN A 132 -23.33 4.89 7.96
C GLN A 132 -23.38 3.40 7.58
N VAL A 133 -22.25 2.73 7.75
CA VAL A 133 -22.23 1.27 7.73
C VAL A 133 -23.05 0.83 8.95
N GLU A 134 -24.19 0.19 8.72
CA GLU A 134 -24.88 -0.55 9.78
C GLU A 134 -23.91 -1.60 10.31
N LEU A 135 -23.29 -1.29 11.44
CA LEU A 135 -22.54 -2.24 12.24
C LEU A 135 -23.55 -3.32 12.65
N GLY A 136 -23.58 -4.45 11.95
CA GLY A 136 -24.56 -5.51 12.17
C GLY A 136 -24.65 -5.90 13.65
N GLU A 137 -25.89 -5.99 14.18
CA GLU A 137 -26.42 -6.48 15.48
C GLU A 137 -25.59 -6.42 16.79
N HIS A 138 -24.34 -5.95 16.78
CA HIS A 138 -23.44 -5.87 17.91
C HIS A 138 -22.93 -4.45 18.17
N ALA A 139 -23.51 -3.43 17.50
CA ALA A 139 -23.18 -2.02 17.71
C ALA A 139 -23.77 -1.41 18.99
N SER A 140 -24.52 -2.17 19.79
CA SER A 140 -25.16 -1.69 21.02
C SER A 140 -24.19 -1.34 22.16
N GLY A 141 -22.88 -1.34 21.90
CA GLY A 141 -21.83 -1.00 22.85
C GLY A 141 -21.09 0.31 22.57
N LEU A 142 -21.53 1.12 21.59
CA LEU A 142 -20.81 2.31 21.13
C LEU A 142 -21.56 3.63 21.41
N GLU A 143 -22.58 3.63 22.27
CA GLU A 143 -23.35 4.84 22.59
C GLU A 143 -22.54 5.93 23.35
N ASP A 144 -21.31 5.62 23.81
CA ASP A 144 -20.52 6.52 24.66
C ASP A 144 -19.11 6.87 24.10
N ILE A 145 -18.95 6.97 22.78
CA ILE A 145 -17.71 7.58 22.23
C ILE A 145 -17.98 9.05 21.89
N GLU A 146 -17.76 9.92 22.87
CA GLU A 146 -17.65 11.36 22.61
C GLU A 146 -16.60 11.62 21.53
N THR A 147 -16.96 12.43 20.52
CA THR A 147 -16.02 12.91 19.50
C THR A 147 -15.04 13.91 20.11
N TRP A 148 -13.79 13.49 20.34
CA TRP A 148 -12.70 14.38 20.73
C TRP A 148 -12.16 15.11 19.50
N GLY A 149 -12.78 16.24 19.18
CA GLY A 149 -12.33 17.13 18.12
C GLY A 149 -13.28 18.31 17.93
N HIS A 150 -13.13 19.34 18.77
CA HIS A 150 -13.69 20.65 18.44
C HIS A 150 -12.73 21.38 17.49
N ALA A 151 -13.27 21.84 16.36
CA ALA A 151 -12.60 22.73 15.41
C ALA A 151 -12.40 24.14 15.99
#